data_AF-A0AAV4LWI6-F1
#
_entry.id   AF-A0AAV4LWI6-F1
#
_cell.length_a   1.000
_cell.length_b   1.000
_cell.length_c   1.000
_cell.angle_alpha   90.00
_cell.angle_beta   90.00
_cell.angle_gamma   90.00
#
_symmetry.space_group_name_H-M   'P 1'
#
loop_
_entity.id
_entity.type
_entity.pdbx_description
1 polymer ?
#
loop_
_entity_poly.entity_id
_entity_poly.type
_entity_poly.pdbx_seq_one_letter_code
_entity_poly.pdbx_strand_id
1 'polypeptide(L)'
;MASADAIRSEIAFVDSRLKQWFLFRRVQAERALSIKKLLEDNNFLGLACNNSNADFVDRTLWSDIVKGRPELEDSLSVNAREMKADMYMDIFTQSCDLDHACRLPGSKYFQCLQQNFGLDRTARSKLCESAFGVFDACRKSLQLQQNAHLQAALKRQQLKDDEAKALFQKRMELMKKLEGFGC
;
A
#
# COMPACT_ATOMS: atom_id res chain seq x y z
N MET A 1 -24.05 -34.72 -32.12
CA MET A 1 -24.38 -33.29 -32.30
C MET A 1 -24.86 -32.75 -30.96
N ALA A 2 -24.33 -31.62 -30.47
CA ALA A 2 -24.88 -31.00 -29.26
C ALA A 2 -26.28 -30.44 -29.60
N SER A 3 -27.28 -30.66 -28.73
CA SER A 3 -28.61 -30.10 -28.92
C SER A 3 -28.60 -28.59 -28.69
N ALA A 4 -29.54 -27.87 -29.31
CA ALA A 4 -29.68 -26.42 -29.13
C ALA A 4 -29.84 -26.05 -27.63
N ASP A 5 -30.51 -26.89 -26.84
CA ASP A 5 -30.69 -26.69 -25.40
C ASP A 5 -29.38 -26.88 -24.61
N ALA A 6 -28.51 -27.81 -25.04
CA ALA A 6 -27.18 -27.94 -24.45
C ALA A 6 -26.33 -26.68 -24.69
N ILE A 7 -26.40 -26.10 -25.90
CA ILE A 7 -25.70 -24.85 -26.23
C ILE A 7 -26.24 -23.68 -25.41
N ARG A 8 -27.57 -23.56 -25.26
CA ARG A 8 -28.20 -22.53 -24.42
C ARG A 8 -27.78 -22.64 -22.95
N SER A 9 -27.75 -23.86 -22.41
CA SER A 9 -27.29 -24.12 -21.04
C SER A 9 -25.83 -23.71 -20.84
N GLU A 10 -24.97 -24.02 -21.82
CA GLU A 10 -23.56 -23.62 -21.77
C GLU A 10 -23.37 -22.11 -21.86
N ILE A 11 -24.16 -21.41 -22.70
CA ILE A 11 -24.17 -19.93 -22.74
C ILE A 11 -24.59 -19.36 -21.39
N ALA A 12 -25.65 -19.87 -20.77
CA ALA A 12 -26.11 -19.41 -19.46
C ALA A 12 -25.04 -19.59 -18.37
N PHE A 13 -24.32 -20.71 -18.39
CA PHE A 13 -23.17 -20.93 -17.50
C PHE A 13 -22.06 -19.90 -17.72
N VAL A 14 -21.71 -19.63 -18.98
CA VAL A 14 -20.70 -18.61 -19.33
C VAL A 14 -21.13 -17.22 -18.87
N ASP A 15 -22.38 -16.85 -19.10
CA ASP A 15 -22.95 -15.54 -18.70
C ASP A 15 -22.93 -15.36 -17.18
N SER A 16 -23.24 -16.42 -16.42
CA SER A 16 -23.14 -16.39 -14.95
C SER A 16 -21.71 -16.10 -14.49
N ARG A 17 -20.71 -16.76 -15.08
CA ARG A 17 -19.29 -16.54 -14.75
C ARG A 17 -18.80 -15.14 -15.13
N LEU A 18 -19.18 -14.65 -16.31
CA LEU A 18 -18.86 -13.29 -16.75
C LEU A 18 -19.48 -12.25 -15.82
N LYS A 19 -20.75 -12.43 -15.44
CA LYS A 19 -21.44 -11.57 -14.48
C LYS A 19 -20.73 -11.55 -13.13
N GLN A 20 -20.34 -12.71 -12.61
CA GLN A 20 -19.63 -12.81 -11.33
C GLN A 20 -18.30 -12.05 -11.37
N TRP A 21 -17.48 -12.26 -12.40
CA TRP A 21 -16.23 -11.53 -12.59
C TRP A 21 -16.46 -10.02 -12.66
N PHE A 22 -17.42 -9.58 -13.47
CA PHE A 22 -17.72 -8.16 -13.66
C PHE A 22 -18.17 -7.49 -12.36
N LEU A 23 -19.12 -8.10 -11.64
CA LEU A 23 -19.62 -7.57 -10.37
C LEU A 23 -18.51 -7.51 -9.32
N PHE A 24 -17.70 -8.56 -9.20
CA PHE A 24 -16.56 -8.56 -8.28
C PHE A 24 -15.59 -7.42 -8.61
N ARG A 25 -15.21 -7.27 -9.88
CA ARG A 25 -14.29 -6.22 -10.30
C ARG A 25 -14.83 -4.82 -10.04
N ARG A 26 -16.11 -4.59 -10.35
CA ARG A 26 -16.77 -3.30 -10.15
C ARG A 26 -16.81 -2.91 -8.67
N VAL A 27 -17.27 -3.81 -7.81
CA VAL A 27 -17.38 -3.55 -6.36
C VAL A 27 -16.00 -3.26 -5.75
N GLN A 28 -14.97 -4.02 -6.13
CA GLN A 28 -13.62 -3.78 -5.63
C GLN A 28 -13.05 -2.45 -6.10
N ALA A 29 -13.29 -2.07 -7.35
CA ALA A 29 -12.85 -0.77 -7.88
C ALA A 29 -13.55 0.40 -7.17
N GLU A 30 -14.88 0.34 -7.02
CA GLU A 30 -15.67 1.37 -6.32
C GLU A 30 -15.22 1.52 -4.86
N ARG A 31 -15.01 0.40 -4.16
CA ARG A 31 -14.48 0.40 -2.80
C ARG A 31 -13.09 1.03 -2.72
N ALA A 32 -12.17 0.64 -3.59
CA ALA A 32 -10.81 1.16 -3.59
C ALA A 32 -10.77 2.67 -3.88
N LEU A 33 -11.57 3.15 -4.82
CA LEU A 33 -11.73 4.58 -5.11
C LEU A 33 -12.32 5.35 -3.93
N SER A 34 -13.30 4.76 -3.24
CA SER A 34 -13.91 5.36 -2.05
C SER A 34 -12.91 5.48 -0.90
N ILE A 35 -12.11 4.44 -0.66
CA ILE A 35 -11.03 4.47 0.35
C ILE A 35 -9.98 5.51 -0.04
N LYS A 36 -9.56 5.55 -1.31
CA LYS A 36 -8.61 6.55 -1.79
C LYS A 36 -9.13 7.96 -1.51
N LYS A 37 -10.38 8.24 -1.89
CA LYS A 37 -11.00 9.55 -1.66
C LYS A 37 -11.04 9.89 -0.17
N LEU A 38 -11.45 8.95 0.69
CA LEU A 38 -11.46 9.16 2.14
C LEU A 38 -10.08 9.52 2.68
N LEU A 39 -9.02 8.85 2.21
CA LEU A 39 -7.65 9.13 2.61
C LEU A 39 -7.17 10.51 2.11
N GLU A 40 -7.53 10.89 0.88
CA GLU A 40 -7.23 12.21 0.31
C GLU A 40 -7.96 13.34 1.05
N ASP A 41 -9.26 13.16 1.32
CA ASP A 41 -10.10 14.14 2.02
C ASP A 41 -9.61 14.37 3.47
N ASN A 42 -8.96 13.38 4.09
CA ASN A 42 -8.38 13.47 5.43
C ASN A 42 -6.85 13.65 5.42
N ASN A 43 -6.26 14.01 4.28
CA ASN A 43 -4.85 14.36 4.15
C ASN A 43 -3.85 13.29 4.63
N PHE A 44 -4.17 12.00 4.48
CA PHE A 44 -3.29 10.92 4.92
C PHE A 44 -1.97 10.86 4.13
N LEU A 45 -0.89 10.46 4.80
CA LEU A 45 0.42 10.16 4.22
C LEU A 45 0.78 8.70 4.47
N GLY A 46 1.03 7.94 3.40
CA GLY A 46 1.48 6.55 3.48
C GLY A 46 2.97 6.39 3.13
N LEU A 47 3.44 5.15 3.06
CA LEU A 47 4.85 4.83 2.75
C LEU A 47 5.31 5.40 1.39
N ALA A 48 4.40 5.53 0.43
CA ALA A 48 4.70 6.08 -0.89
C ALA A 48 4.98 7.60 -0.88
N CYS A 49 4.54 8.33 0.16
CA CYS A 49 4.66 9.78 0.29
C CYS A 49 4.05 10.54 -0.91
N ASN A 50 2.86 10.13 -1.37
CA ASN A 50 2.22 10.62 -2.59
C ASN A 50 1.14 11.68 -2.37
N ASN A 51 1.05 12.27 -1.17
CA ASN A 51 0.10 13.34 -0.88
C ASN A 51 0.79 14.71 -0.97
N SER A 52 0.30 15.56 -1.87
CA SER A 52 0.83 16.91 -2.11
C SER A 52 0.17 18.00 -1.26
N ASN A 53 -0.97 17.70 -0.63
CA ASN A 53 -1.72 18.62 0.24
C ASN A 53 -1.16 18.65 1.67
N ALA A 54 -0.36 17.65 2.05
CA ALA A 54 0.33 17.65 3.34
C ALA A 54 1.40 18.75 3.38
N ASP A 55 1.55 19.35 4.56
CA ASP A 55 2.54 20.41 4.77
C ASP A 55 3.96 19.93 4.44
N PHE A 56 4.81 20.86 3.99
CA PHE A 56 6.18 20.54 3.59
C PHE A 56 6.98 19.94 4.74
N VAL A 57 6.79 20.42 5.97
CA VAL A 57 7.50 19.93 7.16
C VAL A 57 7.09 18.48 7.45
N ASP A 58 5.79 18.19 7.49
CA ASP A 58 5.27 16.84 7.73
C ASP A 58 5.75 15.85 6.66
N ARG A 59 5.73 16.27 5.40
CA ARG A 59 6.23 15.44 4.28
C ARG A 59 7.71 15.13 4.41
N THR A 60 8.51 16.10 4.84
CA THR A 60 9.95 15.93 5.05
C THR A 60 10.22 14.98 6.20
N LEU A 61 9.62 15.23 7.38
CA LEU A 61 9.79 14.37 8.55
C LEU A 61 9.30 12.94 8.27
N TRP A 62 8.15 12.79 7.62
CA TRP A 62 7.63 11.48 7.24
C TRP A 62 8.54 10.77 6.22
N SER A 63 9.09 11.50 5.25
CA SER A 63 10.06 10.94 4.30
C SER A 63 11.31 10.43 5.01
N ASP A 64 11.79 11.13 6.04
CA ASP A 64 12.93 10.68 6.86
C ASP A 64 12.60 9.41 7.65
N ILE A 65 11.41 9.33 8.23
CA ILE A 65 10.93 8.14 8.95
C ILE A 65 10.87 6.93 8.00
N VAL A 66 10.30 7.09 6.81
CA VAL A 66 10.00 5.98 5.90
C VAL A 66 11.18 5.59 5.01
N LYS A 67 11.94 6.55 4.48
CA LYS A 67 12.98 6.33 3.45
C LYS A 67 14.35 6.81 3.90
N GLY A 68 14.41 7.95 4.56
CA GLY A 68 15.64 8.62 4.97
C GLY A 68 16.16 8.12 6.31
N ARG A 69 16.89 8.96 7.03
CA ARG A 69 17.32 8.71 8.40
C ARG A 69 16.87 9.90 9.25
N PRO A 70 15.98 9.71 10.23
CA PRO A 70 15.60 10.82 11.10
C PRO A 70 16.83 11.26 11.91
N GLU A 71 17.31 12.47 11.66
CA GLU A 71 18.47 13.05 12.34
C GLU A 71 18.14 14.45 12.87
N LEU A 72 18.96 14.90 13.82
CA LEU A 72 18.94 16.25 14.37
C LEU A 72 20.23 16.94 13.93
N GLU A 73 20.14 18.06 13.23
CA GLU A 73 21.28 18.77 12.65
C GLU A 73 22.02 19.59 13.70
N ASP A 74 23.35 19.65 13.61
CA ASP A 74 24.18 20.42 14.55
C ASP A 74 24.08 21.94 14.36
N SER A 75 23.48 22.40 13.25
CA SER A 75 23.16 23.81 13.03
C SER A 75 21.97 24.30 13.86
N LEU A 76 21.17 23.39 14.41
CA LEU A 76 20.02 23.72 15.26
C LEU A 76 20.48 24.03 16.68
N SER A 77 19.74 24.91 17.36
CA SER A 77 19.92 25.11 18.80
C SER A 77 19.57 23.82 19.56
N VAL A 78 20.06 23.69 20.80
CA VAL A 78 19.76 22.52 21.64
C VAL A 78 18.25 22.30 21.78
N ASN A 79 17.49 23.36 22.06
CA ASN A 79 16.03 23.31 22.19
C ASN A 79 15.34 22.94 20.87
N ALA A 80 15.85 23.42 19.72
CA ALA A 80 15.30 23.03 18.42
C ALA A 80 15.55 21.56 18.10
N ARG A 81 16.68 20.99 18.55
CA ARG A 81 16.96 19.55 18.42
C ARG A 81 16.06 18.71 19.30
N GLU A 82 15.81 19.13 20.53
CA GLU A 82 14.86 18.50 21.45
C GLU A 82 13.45 18.48 20.83
N MET A 83 12.95 19.65 20.39
CA MET A 83 11.64 19.75 19.75
C MET A 83 11.53 18.87 18.49
N LYS A 84 12.55 18.84 17.63
CA LYS A 84 12.56 17.98 16.44
C LYS A 84 12.53 16.49 16.80
N ALA A 85 13.22 16.08 17.87
CA ALA A 85 13.18 14.70 18.35
C ALA A 85 11.78 14.31 18.86
N ASP A 86 11.12 15.22 19.57
CA ASP A 86 9.73 15.02 20.04
C ASP A 86 8.75 14.93 18.87
N MET A 87 8.87 15.81 17.88
CA MET A 87 8.05 15.76 16.66
C MET A 87 8.19 14.40 15.95
N TYR A 88 9.40 13.87 15.83
CA TYR A 88 9.60 12.54 15.24
C TYR A 88 8.90 11.43 16.05
N MET A 89 9.03 11.45 17.38
CA MET A 89 8.40 10.46 18.25
C MET A 89 6.86 10.53 18.17
N ASP A 90 6.32 11.75 18.14
CA ASP A 90 4.88 12.00 18.07
C ASP A 90 4.30 11.52 16.74
N ILE A 91 4.89 11.95 15.62
CA ILE A 91 4.49 11.49 14.27
C ILE A 91 4.55 9.97 14.20
N PHE A 92 5.67 9.38 14.67
CA PHE A 92 5.85 7.93 14.60
C PHE A 92 4.82 7.19 15.46
N THR A 93 4.56 7.66 16.68
CA THR A 93 3.59 7.05 17.61
C THR A 93 2.16 7.14 17.09
N GLN A 94 1.79 8.23 16.44
CA GLN A 94 0.48 8.38 15.80
C GLN A 94 0.35 7.52 14.53
N SER A 95 1.48 7.23 13.85
CA SER A 95 1.48 6.46 12.60
C SER A 95 1.47 4.94 12.77
N CYS A 96 1.82 4.43 13.95
CA CYS A 96 1.93 3.00 14.24
C CYS A 96 1.12 2.64 15.49
N ASP A 97 0.14 1.76 15.33
CA ASP A 97 -0.55 1.14 16.47
C ASP A 97 0.40 0.23 17.26
N LEU A 98 -0.10 -0.30 18.38
CA LEU A 98 0.69 -1.17 19.27
C LEU A 98 1.08 -2.50 18.62
N ASP A 99 0.27 -2.96 17.66
CA ASP A 99 0.46 -4.24 16.97
C ASP A 99 1.34 -4.11 15.71
N HIS A 100 1.67 -2.88 15.28
CA HIS A 100 2.50 -2.64 14.11
C HIS A 100 3.92 -3.16 14.33
N ALA A 101 4.40 -3.99 13.41
CA ALA A 101 5.70 -4.68 13.53
C ALA A 101 6.90 -3.73 13.76
N CYS A 102 6.84 -2.51 13.22
CA CYS A 102 7.92 -1.53 13.40
C CYS A 102 7.77 -0.64 14.63
N ARG A 103 6.65 -0.73 15.38
CA ARG A 103 6.36 0.12 16.54
C ARG A 103 7.50 0.09 17.55
N LEU A 104 7.83 -1.10 18.06
CA LEU A 104 8.88 -1.24 19.07
C LEU A 104 10.29 -0.84 18.56
N PRO A 105 10.75 -1.31 17.39
CA PRO A 105 12.02 -0.85 16.82
C PRO A 105 12.12 0.67 16.64
N GLY A 106 11.08 1.29 16.08
CA GLY A 106 11.05 2.73 15.84
C GLY A 106 11.05 3.52 17.16
N SER A 107 10.22 3.14 18.13
CA SER A 107 10.19 3.81 19.45
C SER A 107 11.55 3.79 20.12
N LYS A 108 12.29 2.67 20.05
CA LYS A 108 13.65 2.59 20.59
C LYS A 108 14.61 3.56 19.91
N TYR A 109 14.53 3.70 18.59
CA TYR A 109 15.35 4.65 17.85
C TYR A 109 15.02 6.11 18.21
N PHE A 110 13.74 6.48 18.18
CA PHE A 110 13.32 7.85 18.50
C PHE A 110 13.58 8.22 19.97
N GLN A 111 13.42 7.27 20.89
CA GLN A 111 13.81 7.47 22.29
C GLN A 111 15.32 7.69 22.44
N CYS A 112 16.15 7.00 21.65
CA CYS A 112 17.59 7.25 21.62
C CYS A 112 17.90 8.67 21.13
N LEU A 113 17.20 9.17 20.10
CA LEU A 113 17.35 10.56 19.65
C LEU A 113 16.96 11.56 20.74
N GLN A 114 15.83 11.36 21.41
CA GLN A 114 15.36 12.21 22.52
C GLN A 114 16.35 12.20 23.70
N GLN A 115 16.92 11.06 24.07
CA GLN A 115 17.88 11.01 25.18
C GLN A 115 19.23 11.67 24.85
N ASN A 116 19.54 11.84 23.57
CA ASN A 116 20.85 12.28 23.09
C ASN A 116 20.77 13.53 22.20
N PHE A 117 19.71 14.37 22.32
CA PHE A 117 19.56 15.57 21.50
C PHE A 117 20.68 16.59 21.71
N GLY A 118 21.28 16.61 22.91
CA GLY A 118 22.36 17.55 23.27
C GLY A 118 23.69 17.26 22.58
N LEU A 119 23.92 16.01 22.17
CA LEU A 119 25.16 15.58 21.51
C LEU A 119 25.23 16.08 20.07
N ASP A 120 26.44 16.14 19.51
CA ASP A 120 26.61 16.33 18.07
C ASP A 120 26.10 15.11 17.28
N ARG A 121 25.86 15.32 15.97
CA ARG A 121 25.32 14.30 15.08
C ARG A 121 26.19 13.05 15.04
N THR A 122 27.51 13.18 15.07
CA THR A 122 28.45 12.07 14.92
C THR A 122 28.43 11.17 16.16
N ALA A 123 28.46 11.76 17.35
CA ALA A 123 28.36 11.06 18.62
C ALA A 123 26.98 10.39 18.77
N ARG A 124 25.89 11.12 18.48
CA ARG A 124 24.53 10.58 18.53
C ARG A 124 24.32 9.43 17.55
N SER A 125 24.80 9.56 16.31
CA SER A 125 24.68 8.52 15.28
C SER A 125 25.31 7.22 15.75
N LYS A 126 26.52 7.26 16.35
CA LYS A 126 27.20 6.07 16.86
C LYS A 126 26.42 5.38 17.98
N LEU A 127 25.83 6.14 18.88
CA LEU A 127 25.03 5.59 19.99
C LEU A 127 23.71 4.97 19.51
N CYS A 128 23.03 5.64 18.56
CA CYS A 128 21.72 5.21 18.08
C CYS A 128 21.78 4.26 16.86
N GLU A 129 22.97 3.94 16.35
CA GLU A 129 23.15 3.15 15.13
C GLU A 129 22.48 1.77 15.21
N SER A 130 22.68 1.06 16.32
CA SER A 130 22.11 -0.28 16.51
C SER A 130 20.57 -0.25 16.50
N ALA A 131 19.97 0.72 17.20
CA ALA A 131 18.52 0.91 17.20
C ALA A 131 17.99 1.30 15.81
N PHE A 132 18.71 2.17 15.10
CA PHE A 132 18.37 2.55 13.74
C PHE A 132 18.42 1.35 12.79
N GLY A 133 19.45 0.50 12.86
CA GLY A 133 19.59 -0.66 11.99
C GLY A 133 18.41 -1.63 12.10
N VAL A 134 17.90 -1.86 13.31
CA VAL A 134 16.70 -2.70 13.52
C VAL A 134 15.44 -2.02 12.98
N PHE A 135 15.27 -0.72 13.22
CA PHE A 135 14.15 0.05 12.68
C PHE A 135 14.17 0.07 11.14
N ASP A 136 15.35 0.28 10.55
CA ASP A 136 15.57 0.36 9.11
C ASP A 136 15.27 -0.97 8.41
N ALA A 137 15.71 -2.09 9.00
CA ALA A 137 15.36 -3.42 8.49
C ALA A 137 13.83 -3.64 8.47
N CYS A 138 13.14 -3.19 9.52
CA CYS A 138 11.68 -3.33 9.60
C CYS A 138 10.96 -2.51 8.51
N ARG A 139 11.26 -1.21 8.37
CA ARG A 139 10.61 -0.35 7.37
C ARG A 139 10.91 -0.78 5.94
N LYS A 140 12.13 -1.26 5.65
CA LYS A 140 12.48 -1.84 4.35
C LYS A 140 11.67 -3.11 4.06
N SER A 141 11.46 -3.97 5.06
CA SER A 141 10.60 -5.15 4.93
C SER A 141 9.16 -4.76 4.57
N LEU A 142 8.60 -3.72 5.20
CA LEU A 142 7.25 -3.23 4.86
C LEU A 142 7.15 -2.71 3.42
N GLN A 143 8.16 -1.97 2.94
CA GLN A 143 8.22 -1.51 1.56
C GLN A 143 8.29 -2.69 0.56
N LEU A 144 9.07 -3.71 0.88
CA LEU A 144 9.15 -4.93 0.08
C LEU A 144 7.81 -5.67 0.06
N GLN A 145 7.13 -5.80 1.21
CA GLN A 145 5.80 -6.40 1.30
C GLN A 145 4.78 -5.62 0.48
N GLN A 146 4.76 -4.28 0.57
CA GLN A 146 3.87 -3.43 -0.20
C GLN A 146 4.04 -3.66 -1.71
N ASN A 147 5.29 -3.70 -2.18
CA ASN A 147 5.60 -3.97 -3.58
C ASN A 147 5.19 -5.39 -4.00
N ALA A 148 5.45 -6.40 -3.17
CA ALA A 148 5.06 -7.77 -3.43
C ALA A 148 3.53 -7.93 -3.54
N HIS A 149 2.77 -7.29 -2.63
CA HIS A 149 1.32 -7.28 -2.67
C HIS A 149 0.78 -6.59 -3.92
N LEU A 150 1.37 -5.47 -4.34
CA LEU A 150 1.00 -4.79 -5.58
C LEU A 150 1.20 -5.70 -6.80
N GLN A 151 2.36 -6.32 -6.93
CA GLN A 151 2.66 -7.22 -8.06
C GLN A 151 1.74 -8.44 -8.07
N ALA A 152 1.49 -9.04 -6.91
CA ALA A 152 0.58 -10.19 -6.78
C ALA A 152 -0.86 -9.81 -7.15
N ALA A 153 -1.33 -8.62 -6.75
CA ALA A 153 -2.65 -8.12 -7.09
C ALA A 153 -2.80 -7.86 -8.59
N LEU A 154 -1.82 -7.20 -9.22
CA LEU A 154 -1.80 -6.96 -10.67
C LEU A 154 -1.83 -8.27 -11.46
N LYS A 155 -0.98 -9.23 -11.10
CA LYS A 155 -0.96 -10.55 -11.75
C LYS A 155 -2.30 -11.28 -11.60
N ARG A 156 -2.89 -11.27 -10.40
CA ARG A 156 -4.18 -11.91 -10.13
C ARG A 156 -5.30 -11.27 -10.96
N GLN A 157 -5.31 -9.94 -11.05
CA GLN A 157 -6.29 -9.22 -11.83
C GLN A 157 -6.16 -9.56 -13.32
N GLN A 158 -4.93 -9.52 -13.86
CA GLN A 158 -4.67 -9.86 -15.26
C GLN A 158 -5.16 -11.27 -15.60
N LEU A 159 -4.85 -12.27 -14.77
CA LEU A 159 -5.33 -13.65 -14.98
C LEU A 159 -6.86 -13.73 -15.02
N LYS A 160 -7.55 -13.01 -14.15
CA LYS A 160 -9.02 -13.00 -14.10
C LYS A 160 -9.63 -12.30 -15.32
N ASP A 161 -8.99 -11.24 -15.79
CA ASP A 161 -9.42 -10.53 -16.99
C ASP A 161 -9.20 -11.37 -18.26
N ASP A 162 -8.10 -12.11 -18.34
CA ASP A 162 -7.81 -13.03 -19.44
C ASP A 162 -8.78 -14.23 -19.45
N GLU A 163 -9.07 -14.82 -18.28
CA GLU A 163 -10.11 -15.85 -18.11
C GLU A 163 -11.48 -15.34 -18.59
N ALA A 164 -11.86 -14.11 -18.22
CA ALA A 164 -13.13 -13.52 -18.62
C ALA A 164 -13.17 -13.24 -20.14
N LYS A 165 -12.06 -12.77 -20.73
CA LYS A 165 -11.95 -12.56 -22.18
C LYS A 165 -12.12 -13.87 -22.95
N ALA A 166 -11.49 -14.95 -22.50
CA ALA A 166 -11.65 -16.28 -23.11
C ALA A 166 -13.09 -16.79 -23.01
N LEU A 167 -13.75 -16.61 -21.85
CA LEU A 167 -15.17 -16.93 -21.68
C LEU A 167 -16.05 -16.13 -22.64
N PHE A 168 -15.76 -14.85 -22.83
CA PHE A 168 -16.50 -14.01 -23.78
C PHE A 168 -16.33 -14.48 -25.23
N GLN A 169 -15.11 -14.85 -25.64
CA GLN A 169 -14.87 -15.43 -26.97
C GLN A 169 -15.63 -16.74 -27.16
N LYS A 170 -15.59 -17.64 -26.17
CA LYS A 170 -16.36 -18.88 -26.17
C LYS A 170 -17.87 -18.64 -26.30
N ARG A 171 -18.40 -17.65 -25.58
CA ARG A 171 -19.80 -17.23 -25.71
C ARG A 171 -20.15 -16.86 -27.15
N MET A 172 -19.30 -16.06 -27.81
CA MET A 172 -19.52 -15.63 -29.19
C MET A 172 -19.55 -16.83 -30.16
N GLU A 173 -18.70 -17.83 -29.96
CA GLU A 173 -18.71 -19.05 -30.76
C GLU A 173 -19.98 -19.89 -30.54
N LEU A 174 -20.43 -20.02 -29.28
CA LEU A 174 -21.65 -20.74 -28.94
C LEU A 174 -22.89 -20.05 -29.52
N MET A 175 -22.94 -18.72 -29.49
CA MET A 175 -24.01 -17.93 -30.13
C MET A 175 -24.06 -18.17 -31.63
N LYS A 176 -22.92 -18.11 -32.34
CA LYS A 176 -22.84 -18.41 -33.78
C LYS A 176 -23.32 -19.84 -34.10
N LYS A 177 -22.96 -20.81 -33.27
CA LYS A 177 -23.42 -22.20 -33.42
C LYS A 177 -24.94 -22.28 -33.26
N LEU A 178 -25.51 -21.59 -32.27
CA LEU A 178 -26.95 -21.57 -32.02
C LEU A 178 -27.74 -20.93 -33.16
N GLU A 179 -27.23 -19.84 -33.75
CA GLU A 179 -27.79 -19.21 -34.95
C GLU A 179 -27.81 -20.17 -36.15
N GLY A 180 -26.78 -21.01 -36.29
CA GLY A 180 -26.73 -22.06 -37.32
C GLY A 180 -27.75 -23.20 -37.17
N PHE A 181 -28.43 -23.33 -36.02
CA PHE A 181 -29.58 -24.24 -35.84
C PHE A 181 -30.92 -23.59 -36.21
N GLY A 182 -30.94 -22.27 -36.45
CA GLY A 182 -32.15 -21.50 -36.77
C GLY A 182 -32.48 -21.40 -38.26
N CYS A 183 -31.79 -22.16 -39.12
CA CYS A 183 -32.09 -22.34 -40.54
C CYS A 183 -32.60 -23.76 -40.82
#